data_AF-A0A7C6T054-F1
#
_entry.id   AF-A0A7C6T054-F1
#
_cell.length_a   1.000
_cell.length_b   1.000
_cell.length_c   1.000
_cell.angle_alpha   90.00
_cell.angle_beta   90.00
_cell.angle_gamma   90.00
#
_symmetry.space_group_name_H-M   'P 1'
#
loop_
_entity.id
_entity.type
_entity.pdbx_description
1 polymer ?
#
loop_
_entity_poly.entity_id
_entity_poly.type
_entity_poly.pdbx_seq_one_letter_code
_entity_poly.pdbx_strand_id
1 'polypeptide(L)'
;IPAPLMAGAIVSGAYFGDKMSPLSDTTNVAPAVSGTTVYEHIHSMMFTTVPSLAISVVAFYFLGLGAGGRVDPASIQSLKASLEASFNLGPLTLLPALTILALSVRKTPALPSLAAGVLISALSAFATQGAPIQALARAATNGFTGQTGHQVLDTLLTRGGMMSMLPTVLLILAATALGGVLKETGTVRRLVDELLLKVKSRGGLVLATIPSCYLTLVASGNQMLAIILPGQAFKDAFAARDLHPKVLSRTLEDAGTLGAPLIPWSTAALFIHGMLKVPSTSYWKYALLNWITPLMAVAFALTGKFLFRSKPTRRNSQ
;
A
#
# COMPACT_ATOMS: atom_id res chain seq x y z
N ILE A 1 -15.07 10.87 16.68
CA ILE A 1 -13.63 10.87 16.30
C ILE A 1 -13.43 11.86 15.14
N PRO A 2 -12.45 12.77 15.19
CA PRO A 2 -12.17 13.69 14.09
C PRO A 2 -11.85 12.94 12.79
N ALA A 3 -12.44 13.38 11.67
CA ALA A 3 -12.26 12.73 10.36
C ALA A 3 -10.77 12.56 9.95
N PRO A 4 -9.86 13.52 10.19
CA PRO A 4 -8.43 13.34 9.89
C PRO A 4 -7.75 12.22 10.69
N LEU A 5 -8.12 12.04 11.96
CA LEU A 5 -7.58 10.98 12.81
C LEU A 5 -8.06 9.60 12.34
N MET A 6 -9.36 9.49 12.04
CA MET A 6 -9.94 8.27 11.48
C MET A 6 -9.32 7.92 10.13
N ALA A 7 -9.16 8.91 9.24
CA ALA A 7 -8.51 8.71 7.95
C ALA A 7 -7.06 8.24 8.10
N GLY A 8 -6.29 8.83 9.03
CA GLY A 8 -4.92 8.39 9.30
C GLY A 8 -4.82 6.96 9.81
N ALA A 9 -5.77 6.53 10.66
CA ALA A 9 -5.87 5.15 11.11
C ALA A 9 -6.22 4.18 9.96
N ILE A 10 -7.18 4.54 9.10
CA ILE A 10 -7.56 3.77 7.91
C ILE A 10 -6.36 3.64 6.97
N VAL A 11 -5.67 4.75 6.68
CA VAL A 11 -4.48 4.75 5.81
C VAL A 11 -3.38 3.88 6.40
N SER A 12 -3.10 3.98 7.71
CA SER A 12 -2.11 3.14 8.38
C SER A 12 -2.44 1.66 8.24
N GLY A 13 -3.68 1.26 8.52
CA GLY A 13 -4.12 -0.13 8.40
C GLY A 13 -4.10 -0.65 6.96
N ALA A 14 -4.53 0.18 6.00
CA ALA A 14 -4.53 -0.18 4.59
C ALA A 14 -3.10 -0.41 4.06
N TYR A 15 -2.16 0.48 4.40
CA TYR A 15 -0.77 0.34 4.00
C TYR A 15 -0.02 -0.78 4.72
N PHE A 16 -0.44 -1.14 5.95
CA PHE A 16 0.03 -2.39 6.57
C PHE A 16 -0.37 -3.60 5.73
N GLY A 17 -1.64 -3.68 5.35
CA GLY A 17 -2.17 -4.78 4.54
C GLY A 17 -1.52 -4.85 3.16
N ASP A 18 -1.40 -3.73 2.47
CA ASP A 18 -0.73 -3.59 1.18
C ASP A 18 0.72 -4.09 1.24
N LYS A 19 1.51 -3.53 2.17
CA LYS A 19 2.93 -3.85 2.35
C LYS A 19 3.20 -5.31 2.73
N MET A 20 2.25 -5.99 3.40
CA MET A 20 2.43 -7.37 3.82
C MET A 20 1.80 -8.39 2.85
N SER A 21 1.16 -7.92 1.78
CA SER A 21 0.42 -8.77 0.84
C SER A 21 1.29 -9.21 -0.33
N PRO A 22 1.40 -10.52 -0.63
CA PRO A 22 2.08 -11.00 -1.83
C PRO A 22 1.32 -10.65 -3.11
N LEU A 23 0.10 -10.10 -3.02
CA LEU A 23 -0.67 -9.60 -4.15
C LEU A 23 -0.41 -8.12 -4.45
N SER A 24 0.25 -7.39 -3.56
CA SER A 24 0.52 -5.96 -3.76
C SER A 24 1.60 -5.75 -4.82
N ASP A 25 1.40 -4.77 -5.70
CA ASP A 25 2.31 -4.46 -6.80
C ASP A 25 3.68 -4.02 -6.28
N THR A 26 3.74 -3.15 -5.27
CA THR A 26 5.01 -2.66 -4.71
C THR A 26 5.74 -3.79 -3.98
N THR A 27 5.00 -4.63 -3.26
CA THR A 27 5.52 -5.84 -2.59
C THR A 27 6.09 -6.85 -3.60
N ASN A 28 5.68 -6.81 -4.87
CA ASN A 28 6.28 -7.60 -5.95
C ASN A 28 7.44 -6.87 -6.66
N VAL A 29 7.33 -5.56 -6.88
CA VAL A 29 8.33 -4.77 -7.63
C VAL A 29 9.58 -4.49 -6.82
N ALA A 30 9.48 -4.17 -5.53
CA ALA A 30 10.65 -3.95 -4.68
C ALA A 30 11.60 -5.17 -4.64
N PRO A 31 11.14 -6.42 -4.44
CA PRO A 31 12.01 -7.59 -4.52
C PRO A 31 12.53 -7.87 -5.92
N ALA A 32 11.72 -7.67 -6.97
CA ALA A 32 12.15 -7.86 -8.35
C ALA A 32 13.30 -6.93 -8.75
N VAL A 33 13.22 -5.64 -8.38
CA VAL A 33 14.27 -4.65 -8.69
C VAL A 33 15.55 -4.94 -7.90
N SER A 34 15.41 -5.20 -6.59
CA SER A 34 16.54 -5.44 -5.70
C SER A 34 17.22 -6.80 -5.94
N GLY A 35 16.50 -7.81 -6.43
CA GLY A 35 17.03 -9.16 -6.68
C GLY A 35 16.86 -10.13 -5.50
N THR A 36 15.71 -10.10 -4.82
CA THR A 36 15.33 -11.09 -3.79
C THR A 36 13.97 -11.70 -4.13
N THR A 37 13.54 -12.72 -3.39
CA THR A 37 12.19 -13.28 -3.56
C THR A 37 11.15 -12.49 -2.74
N VAL A 38 9.89 -12.54 -3.17
CA VAL A 38 8.75 -11.90 -2.45
C VAL A 38 8.67 -12.38 -0.99
N TYR A 39 8.92 -13.66 -0.74
CA TYR A 39 8.86 -14.22 0.62
C TYR A 39 10.00 -13.74 1.51
N GLU A 40 11.22 -13.68 1.00
CA GLU A 40 12.35 -13.12 1.74
C GLU A 40 12.17 -11.62 2.02
N HIS A 41 11.55 -10.91 1.08
CA HIS A 41 11.17 -9.51 1.21
C HIS A 41 10.14 -9.31 2.32
N ILE A 42 9.00 -10.03 2.29
CA ILE A 42 7.98 -9.99 3.34
C ILE A 42 8.59 -10.33 4.71
N HIS A 43 9.42 -11.38 4.77
CA HIS A 43 10.11 -11.73 6.01
C HIS A 43 11.04 -10.61 6.50
N SER A 44 11.78 -9.95 5.61
CA SER A 44 12.61 -8.79 5.96
C SER A 44 11.78 -7.63 6.50
N MET A 45 10.62 -7.36 5.88
CA MET A 45 9.71 -6.29 6.26
C MET A 45 9.04 -6.50 7.61
N MET A 46 8.81 -7.74 8.06
CA MET A 46 8.24 -8.00 9.39
C MET A 46 9.00 -7.28 10.50
N PHE A 47 10.33 -7.16 10.37
CA PHE A 47 11.17 -6.50 11.38
C PHE A 47 10.94 -5.00 11.51
N THR A 48 10.57 -4.30 10.43
CA THR A 48 10.23 -2.87 10.49
C THR A 48 8.74 -2.67 10.69
N THR A 49 7.91 -3.50 10.06
CA THR A 49 6.46 -3.32 9.96
C THR A 49 5.73 -3.76 11.21
N VAL A 50 6.04 -4.93 11.78
CA VAL A 50 5.31 -5.44 12.96
C VAL A 50 5.53 -4.55 14.20
N PRO A 51 6.76 -4.11 14.52
CA PRO A 51 6.96 -3.15 15.60
C PRO A 51 6.25 -1.81 15.34
N SER A 52 6.30 -1.32 14.10
CA SER A 52 5.63 -0.07 13.73
C SER A 52 4.12 -0.16 13.85
N LEU A 53 3.53 -1.30 13.49
CA LEU A 53 2.11 -1.58 13.68
C LEU A 53 1.77 -1.59 15.16
N ALA A 54 2.54 -2.29 16.00
CA ALA A 54 2.30 -2.34 17.44
C ALA A 54 2.33 -0.93 18.06
N ILE A 55 3.33 -0.11 17.71
CA ILE A 55 3.42 1.28 18.17
C ILE A 55 2.22 2.10 17.66
N SER A 56 1.83 1.93 16.40
CA SER A 56 0.67 2.64 15.82
C SER A 56 -0.63 2.27 16.51
N VAL A 57 -0.86 0.98 16.79
CA VAL A 57 -2.05 0.50 17.50
C VAL A 57 -2.12 1.09 18.91
N VAL A 58 -1.01 1.06 19.65
CA VAL A 58 -0.92 1.65 20.99
C VAL A 58 -1.18 3.16 20.93
N ALA A 59 -0.58 3.87 19.98
CA ALA A 59 -0.79 5.31 19.82
C ALA A 59 -2.26 5.63 19.47
N PHE A 60 -2.88 4.91 18.54
CA PHE A 60 -4.29 5.10 18.21
C PHE A 60 -5.22 4.74 19.36
N TYR A 61 -4.89 3.74 20.16
CA TYR A 61 -5.63 3.42 21.38
C TYR A 61 -5.69 4.64 22.31
N PHE A 62 -4.54 5.22 22.66
CA PHE A 62 -4.48 6.40 23.53
C PHE A 62 -5.13 7.65 22.90
N LEU A 63 -4.93 7.89 21.61
CA LEU A 63 -5.61 8.98 20.89
C LEU A 63 -7.14 8.78 20.84
N GLY A 64 -7.59 7.52 20.86
CA GLY A 64 -8.99 7.14 20.86
C GLY A 64 -9.67 7.25 22.24
N LEU A 65 -8.93 7.16 23.34
CA LEU A 65 -9.50 7.26 24.71
C LEU A 65 -10.23 8.59 24.96
N GLY A 66 -9.78 9.67 24.33
CA GLY A 66 -10.45 10.98 24.40
C GLY A 66 -11.64 11.13 23.45
N ALA A 67 -11.85 10.19 22.53
CA ALA A 67 -12.96 10.23 21.60
C ALA A 67 -14.23 9.64 22.23
N GLY A 68 -14.90 10.45 23.05
CA GLY A 68 -16.22 10.11 23.58
C GLY A 68 -17.24 9.87 22.47
N GLY A 69 -17.97 8.77 22.57
CA GLY A 69 -19.11 8.44 21.72
C GLY A 69 -19.84 7.23 22.30
N ARG A 70 -21.10 7.41 22.68
CA ARG A 70 -21.97 6.27 22.98
C ARG A 70 -22.34 5.64 21.65
N VAL A 71 -21.90 4.42 21.42
CA VAL A 71 -22.44 3.60 20.34
C VAL A 71 -23.89 3.34 20.72
N ASP A 72 -24.81 3.99 20.01
CA ASP A 72 -26.24 3.77 20.22
C ASP A 72 -26.61 2.37 19.71
N PRO A 73 -27.02 1.44 20.58
CA PRO A 73 -27.41 0.09 20.16
C PRO A 73 -28.56 0.11 19.16
N ALA A 74 -29.45 1.10 19.21
CA ALA A 74 -30.55 1.24 18.27
C ALA A 74 -30.04 1.51 16.84
N SER A 75 -28.98 2.32 16.71
CA SER A 75 -28.31 2.58 15.42
C SER A 75 -27.64 1.33 14.83
N ILE A 76 -27.12 0.42 15.66
CA ILE A 76 -26.61 -0.88 15.17
C ILE A 76 -27.76 -1.74 14.66
N GLN A 77 -28.84 -1.81 15.45
CA GLN A 77 -30.00 -2.63 15.11
C GLN A 77 -30.70 -2.14 13.84
N SER A 78 -30.82 -0.83 13.64
CA SER A 78 -31.38 -0.25 12.42
C SER A 78 -30.52 -0.58 11.20
N LEU A 79 -29.20 -0.47 11.32
CA LEU A 79 -28.26 -0.78 10.23
C LEU A 79 -28.36 -2.26 9.83
N LYS A 80 -28.45 -3.16 10.82
CA LYS A 80 -28.62 -4.60 10.60
C LYS A 80 -29.95 -4.91 9.91
N ALA A 81 -31.05 -4.33 10.39
CA ALA A 81 -32.37 -4.52 9.81
C ALA A 81 -32.43 -4.03 8.34
N SER A 82 -31.83 -2.87 8.03
CA SER A 82 -31.74 -2.36 6.65
C SER A 82 -30.92 -3.26 5.74
N LEU A 83 -29.83 -3.85 6.25
CA LEU A 83 -29.01 -4.83 5.50
C LEU A 83 -29.78 -6.11 5.19
N GLU A 84 -30.45 -6.70 6.19
CA GLU A 84 -31.25 -7.92 6.04
C GLU A 84 -32.47 -7.72 5.12
N ALA A 85 -33.04 -6.52 5.11
CA ALA A 85 -34.14 -6.17 4.22
C ALA A 85 -33.68 -5.92 2.77
N SER A 86 -32.46 -5.43 2.56
CA SER A 86 -31.96 -5.02 1.23
C SER A 86 -31.18 -6.12 0.51
N PHE A 87 -30.63 -7.11 1.22
CA PHE A 87 -29.76 -8.13 0.66
C PHE A 87 -30.05 -9.51 1.21
N ASN A 88 -29.92 -10.52 0.35
CA ASN A 88 -29.88 -11.91 0.77
C ASN A 88 -28.48 -12.24 1.29
N LEU A 89 -28.29 -12.09 2.59
CA LEU A 89 -27.02 -12.38 3.27
C LEU A 89 -26.90 -13.87 3.55
N GLY A 90 -25.81 -14.48 3.10
CA GLY A 90 -25.55 -15.90 3.34
C GLY A 90 -24.09 -16.26 3.11
N PRO A 91 -23.67 -17.50 3.45
CA PRO A 91 -22.27 -17.90 3.32
C PRO A 91 -21.69 -17.74 1.90
N LEU A 92 -22.53 -17.83 0.87
CA LEU A 92 -22.12 -17.62 -0.53
C LEU A 92 -21.62 -16.20 -0.80
N THR A 93 -22.10 -15.18 -0.08
CA THR A 93 -21.64 -13.79 -0.29
C THR A 93 -20.20 -13.57 0.18
N LEU A 94 -19.61 -14.53 0.91
CA LEU A 94 -18.19 -14.52 1.29
C LEU A 94 -17.27 -15.09 0.21
N LEU A 95 -17.81 -15.82 -0.78
CA LEU A 95 -17.02 -16.50 -1.82
C LEU A 95 -16.03 -15.57 -2.54
N PRO A 96 -16.38 -14.33 -2.93
CA PRO A 96 -15.41 -13.48 -3.62
C PRO A 96 -14.18 -13.15 -2.78
N ALA A 97 -14.39 -12.79 -1.51
CA ALA A 97 -13.30 -12.49 -0.58
C ALA A 97 -12.45 -13.73 -0.30
N LEU A 98 -13.09 -14.88 -0.03
CA LEU A 98 -12.41 -16.15 0.19
C LEU A 98 -11.62 -16.62 -1.04
N THR A 99 -12.12 -16.34 -2.25
CA THR A 99 -11.44 -16.68 -3.50
C THR A 99 -10.13 -15.91 -3.62
N ILE A 100 -10.16 -14.59 -3.43
CA ILE A 100 -8.95 -13.75 -3.47
C ILE A 100 -7.95 -14.19 -2.40
N LEU A 101 -8.42 -14.46 -1.16
CA LEU A 101 -7.56 -14.93 -0.08
C LEU A 101 -6.95 -16.30 -0.38
N ALA A 102 -7.73 -17.26 -0.87
CA ALA A 102 -7.23 -18.60 -1.22
C ALA A 102 -6.19 -18.54 -2.34
N LEU A 103 -6.42 -17.71 -3.36
CA LEU A 103 -5.49 -17.48 -4.47
C LEU A 103 -4.20 -16.79 -3.98
N SER A 104 -4.33 -15.78 -3.11
CA SER A 104 -3.18 -15.14 -2.44
C SER A 104 -2.29 -16.14 -1.69
N VAL A 105 -2.91 -17.01 -0.87
CA VAL A 105 -2.18 -18.05 -0.12
C VAL A 105 -1.52 -19.06 -1.05
N ARG A 106 -2.18 -19.38 -2.19
CA ARG A 106 -1.64 -20.24 -3.25
C ARG A 106 -0.59 -19.56 -4.13
N LYS A 107 -0.21 -18.32 -3.83
CA LYS A 107 0.87 -17.60 -4.52
C LYS A 107 0.59 -17.35 -6.00
N THR A 108 -0.69 -17.30 -6.39
CA THR A 108 -1.05 -17.01 -7.78
C THR A 108 -0.78 -15.54 -8.11
N PRO A 109 -0.44 -15.20 -9.37
CA PRO A 109 -0.22 -13.80 -9.75
C PRO A 109 -1.43 -12.91 -9.44
N ALA A 110 -1.16 -11.63 -9.13
CA ALA A 110 -2.18 -10.70 -8.64
C ALA A 110 -3.33 -10.47 -9.63
N LEU A 111 -3.01 -10.20 -10.90
CA LEU A 111 -4.00 -9.88 -11.92
C LEU A 111 -5.03 -11.01 -12.15
N PRO A 112 -4.64 -12.29 -12.38
CA PRO A 112 -5.59 -13.41 -12.40
C PRO A 112 -6.42 -13.56 -11.12
N SER A 113 -5.81 -13.31 -9.96
CA SER A 113 -6.50 -13.45 -8.67
C SER A 113 -7.62 -12.42 -8.50
N LEU A 114 -7.36 -11.18 -8.90
CA LEU A 114 -8.36 -10.11 -8.91
C LEU A 114 -9.45 -10.35 -9.96
N ALA A 115 -9.09 -10.79 -11.16
CA ALA A 115 -10.05 -11.12 -12.21
C ALA A 115 -11.00 -12.26 -11.78
N ALA A 116 -10.46 -13.31 -11.17
CA ALA A 116 -11.27 -14.38 -10.57
C ALA A 116 -12.22 -13.83 -9.48
N GLY A 117 -11.72 -12.95 -8.61
CA GLY A 117 -12.54 -12.27 -7.60
C GLY A 117 -13.73 -11.50 -8.20
N VAL A 118 -13.51 -10.75 -9.28
CA VAL A 118 -14.58 -10.01 -9.99
C VAL A 118 -15.60 -10.98 -10.59
N LEU A 119 -15.15 -12.05 -11.26
CA LEU A 119 -16.04 -13.05 -11.86
C LEU A 119 -16.88 -13.76 -10.81
N ILE A 120 -16.26 -14.21 -9.71
CA ILE A 120 -16.99 -14.83 -8.58
C ILE A 120 -17.92 -13.83 -7.91
N SER A 121 -17.58 -12.54 -7.85
CA SER A 121 -18.49 -11.49 -7.34
C SER A 121 -19.73 -11.36 -8.21
N ALA A 122 -19.56 -11.32 -9.54
CA ALA A 122 -20.66 -11.22 -10.49
C ALA A 122 -21.58 -12.46 -10.41
N LEU A 123 -21.00 -13.66 -10.35
CA LEU A 123 -21.75 -14.91 -10.18
C LEU A 123 -22.49 -14.96 -8.84
N SER A 124 -21.84 -14.51 -7.75
CA SER A 124 -22.47 -14.48 -6.42
C SER A 124 -23.64 -13.49 -6.40
N ALA A 125 -23.48 -12.30 -6.99
CA ALA A 125 -24.56 -11.32 -7.09
C ALA A 125 -25.73 -11.81 -7.95
N PHE A 126 -25.45 -12.49 -9.07
CA PHE A 126 -26.47 -13.13 -9.89
C PHE A 126 -27.22 -14.23 -9.12
N ALA A 127 -26.49 -15.15 -8.48
CA ALA A 127 -27.07 -16.31 -7.81
C ALA A 127 -27.79 -15.99 -6.49
N THR A 128 -27.30 -15.02 -5.71
CA THR A 128 -27.86 -14.71 -4.38
C THR A 128 -28.83 -13.54 -4.39
N GLN A 129 -28.60 -12.53 -5.24
CA GLN A 129 -29.41 -11.29 -5.29
C GLN A 129 -30.31 -11.21 -6.53
N GLY A 130 -30.20 -12.14 -7.48
CA GLY A 130 -30.96 -12.10 -8.74
C GLY A 130 -30.59 -10.91 -9.63
N ALA A 131 -29.39 -10.37 -9.47
CA ALA A 131 -28.97 -9.16 -10.18
C ALA A 131 -28.86 -9.41 -11.70
N PRO A 132 -29.57 -8.66 -12.57
CA PRO A 132 -29.48 -8.85 -14.00
C PRO A 132 -28.10 -8.44 -14.53
N ILE A 133 -27.66 -9.07 -15.63
CA ILE A 133 -26.34 -8.83 -16.22
C ILE A 133 -26.08 -7.34 -16.53
N GLN A 134 -27.12 -6.60 -16.89
CA GLN A 134 -27.04 -5.16 -17.14
C GLN A 134 -26.70 -4.36 -15.87
N ALA A 135 -27.26 -4.75 -14.73
CA ALA A 135 -26.96 -4.14 -13.45
C ALA A 135 -25.53 -4.46 -13.01
N LEU A 136 -25.07 -5.70 -13.24
CA LEU A 136 -23.68 -6.10 -12.97
C LEU A 136 -22.68 -5.31 -13.83
N ALA A 137 -22.96 -5.16 -15.13
CA ALA A 137 -22.14 -4.37 -16.04
C ALA A 137 -22.09 -2.89 -15.62
N ARG A 138 -23.25 -2.30 -15.25
CA ARG A 138 -23.32 -0.93 -14.73
C ARG A 138 -22.57 -0.77 -13.41
N ALA A 139 -22.66 -1.74 -12.51
CA ALA A 139 -21.93 -1.73 -11.25
C ALA A 139 -20.41 -1.80 -11.49
N ALA A 140 -19.95 -2.57 -12.46
CA ALA A 140 -18.53 -2.62 -12.83
C ALA A 140 -18.04 -1.31 -13.46
N THR A 141 -18.82 -0.68 -14.33
CA THR A 141 -18.41 0.55 -15.04
C THR A 141 -18.60 1.81 -14.19
N ASN A 142 -19.79 2.05 -13.68
CA ASN A 142 -20.16 3.27 -12.97
C ASN A 142 -20.08 3.13 -11.46
N GLY A 143 -20.23 1.90 -10.95
CA GLY A 143 -20.28 1.62 -9.52
C GLY A 143 -21.66 1.21 -9.04
N PHE A 144 -21.72 0.61 -7.86
CA PHE A 144 -22.97 0.28 -7.19
C PHE A 144 -23.49 1.49 -6.42
N THR A 145 -24.80 1.72 -6.44
CA THR A 145 -25.47 2.75 -5.64
C THR A 145 -26.42 2.08 -4.67
N GLY A 146 -26.17 2.26 -3.37
CA GLY A 146 -27.03 1.72 -2.32
C GLY A 146 -28.35 2.48 -2.22
N GLN A 147 -29.46 1.75 -2.16
CA GLN A 147 -30.82 2.29 -1.96
C GLN A 147 -31.54 1.46 -0.89
N THR A 148 -31.01 1.50 0.32
CA THR A 148 -31.45 0.71 1.48
C THR A 148 -32.41 1.46 2.39
N GLY A 149 -32.65 2.75 2.11
CA GLY A 149 -33.44 3.65 2.96
C GLY A 149 -32.70 4.13 4.21
N HIS A 150 -31.44 3.73 4.39
CA HIS A 150 -30.61 4.13 5.51
C HIS A 150 -29.38 4.90 5.03
N GLN A 151 -29.34 6.21 5.29
CA GLN A 151 -28.34 7.13 4.71
C GLN A 151 -26.87 6.69 4.94
N VAL A 152 -26.55 6.21 6.15
CA VAL A 152 -25.20 5.72 6.46
C VAL A 152 -24.86 4.49 5.61
N LEU A 153 -25.82 3.57 5.43
CA LEU A 153 -25.61 2.34 4.69
C LEU A 153 -25.51 2.63 3.20
N ASP A 154 -26.34 3.54 2.69
CA ASP A 154 -26.28 3.99 1.30
C ASP A 154 -24.95 4.67 0.99
N THR A 155 -24.40 5.45 1.92
CA THR A 155 -23.06 6.04 1.78
C THR A 155 -21.95 4.98 1.81
N LEU A 156 -22.12 3.91 2.60
CA LEU A 156 -21.14 2.82 2.68
C LEU A 156 -21.17 1.90 1.47
N LEU A 157 -22.36 1.59 0.95
CA LEU A 157 -22.53 0.70 -0.19
C LEU A 157 -22.33 1.40 -1.52
N THR A 158 -22.63 2.70 -1.60
CA THR A 158 -22.39 3.48 -2.81
C THR A 158 -20.90 3.62 -3.05
N ARG A 159 -20.43 3.01 -4.14
CA ARG A 159 -19.03 2.97 -4.54
C ARG A 159 -18.93 3.23 -6.03
N GLY A 160 -17.80 3.77 -6.47
CA GLY A 160 -17.54 4.00 -7.88
C GLY A 160 -17.03 2.74 -8.60
N GLY A 161 -17.28 2.67 -9.90
CA GLY A 161 -16.74 1.64 -10.79
C GLY A 161 -15.47 2.12 -11.52
N MET A 162 -15.13 1.48 -12.63
CA MET A 162 -13.99 1.84 -13.47
C MET A 162 -13.94 3.34 -13.83
N MET A 163 -15.10 3.96 -14.11
CA MET A 163 -15.19 5.38 -14.46
C MET A 163 -14.70 6.30 -13.33
N SER A 164 -14.93 5.91 -12.07
CA SER A 164 -14.46 6.68 -10.91
C SER A 164 -12.95 6.63 -10.72
N MET A 165 -12.29 5.60 -11.27
CA MET A 165 -10.85 5.41 -11.23
C MET A 165 -10.12 6.08 -12.39
N LEU A 166 -10.84 6.50 -13.44
CA LEU A 166 -10.23 7.07 -14.64
C LEU A 166 -9.34 8.28 -14.36
N PRO A 167 -9.71 9.25 -13.48
CA PRO A 167 -8.81 10.35 -13.13
C PRO A 167 -7.50 9.87 -12.48
N THR A 168 -7.58 8.88 -11.59
CA THR A 168 -6.41 8.27 -10.96
C THR A 168 -5.53 7.55 -12.00
N VAL A 169 -6.14 6.82 -12.94
CA VAL A 169 -5.42 6.15 -14.04
C VAL A 169 -4.69 7.15 -14.93
N LEU A 170 -5.37 8.22 -15.37
CA LEU A 170 -4.75 9.26 -16.19
C LEU A 170 -3.57 9.93 -15.47
N LEU A 171 -3.71 10.17 -14.17
CA LEU A 171 -2.63 10.70 -13.37
C LEU A 171 -1.46 9.72 -13.25
N ILE A 172 -1.73 8.43 -13.04
CA ILE A 172 -0.68 7.40 -13.02
C ILE A 172 0.07 7.36 -14.35
N LEU A 173 -0.64 7.45 -15.49
CA LEU A 173 -0.01 7.50 -16.82
C LEU A 173 0.87 8.73 -16.97
N ALA A 174 0.37 9.92 -16.61
CA ALA A 174 1.14 11.17 -16.67
C ALA A 174 2.38 11.14 -15.76
N ALA A 175 2.22 10.68 -14.52
CA ALA A 175 3.30 10.56 -13.54
C ALA A 175 4.37 9.54 -14.00
N THR A 176 3.94 8.44 -14.60
CA THR A 176 4.85 7.43 -15.16
C THR A 176 5.60 7.96 -16.38
N ALA A 177 4.93 8.69 -17.28
CA ALA A 177 5.58 9.36 -18.41
C ALA A 177 6.64 10.37 -17.94
N LEU A 178 6.30 11.21 -16.96
CA LEU A 178 7.24 12.16 -16.36
C LEU A 178 8.44 11.44 -15.72
N GLY A 179 8.22 10.39 -14.94
CA GLY A 179 9.33 9.64 -14.36
C GLY A 179 10.16 8.87 -15.40
N GLY A 180 9.57 8.47 -16.52
CA GLY A 180 10.29 7.96 -17.68
C GLY A 180 11.27 8.99 -18.25
N VAL A 181 10.83 10.24 -18.43
CA VAL A 181 11.69 11.36 -18.84
C VAL A 181 12.79 11.62 -17.81
N LEU A 182 12.47 11.65 -16.52
CA LEU A 182 13.45 11.84 -15.44
C LEU A 182 14.49 10.70 -15.38
N LYS A 183 14.11 9.48 -15.76
CA LYS A 183 15.01 8.34 -15.88
C LYS A 183 15.93 8.49 -17.08
N GLU A 184 15.38 8.79 -18.26
CA GLU A 184 16.14 8.86 -19.51
C GLU A 184 17.11 10.05 -19.53
N THR A 185 16.73 11.18 -18.92
CA THR A 185 17.62 12.33 -18.73
C THR A 185 18.76 12.09 -17.73
N GLY A 186 18.74 10.96 -17.01
CA GLY A 186 19.74 10.63 -15.98
C GLY A 186 19.64 11.48 -14.71
N THR A 187 18.65 12.38 -14.59
CA THR A 187 18.51 13.31 -13.46
C THR A 187 18.44 12.57 -12.12
N VAL A 188 17.60 11.53 -12.03
CA VAL A 188 17.45 10.75 -10.79
C VAL A 188 18.72 9.95 -10.50
N ARG A 189 19.37 9.40 -11.53
CA ARG A 189 20.63 8.65 -11.36
C ARG A 189 21.73 9.54 -10.82
N ARG A 190 21.89 10.74 -11.38
CA ARG A 190 22.90 11.73 -10.95
C ARG A 190 22.71 12.12 -9.48
N LEU A 191 21.47 12.38 -9.05
CA LEU A 191 21.15 12.72 -7.65
C LEU A 191 21.50 11.56 -6.71
N VAL A 192 21.20 10.32 -7.10
CA VAL A 192 21.55 9.14 -6.29
C VAL A 192 23.07 8.93 -6.23
N ASP A 193 23.78 9.10 -7.34
CA ASP A 193 25.24 8.97 -7.37
C ASP A 193 25.92 10.00 -6.44
N GLU A 194 25.41 11.24 -6.34
CA GLU A 194 25.92 12.21 -5.36
C GLU A 194 25.72 11.77 -3.92
N LEU A 195 24.57 11.19 -3.61
CA LEU A 195 24.29 10.67 -2.27
C LEU A 195 25.22 9.50 -1.95
N LEU A 196 25.48 8.62 -2.92
CA LEU A 196 26.38 7.47 -2.77
C LEU A 196 27.83 7.87 -2.45
N LEU A 197 28.33 8.99 -3.00
CA LEU A 197 29.70 9.47 -2.70
C LEU A 197 29.93 9.74 -1.20
N LYS A 198 28.88 10.09 -0.46
CA LYS A 198 28.96 10.39 0.98
C LYS A 198 28.78 9.14 1.84
N VAL A 199 28.35 8.02 1.27
CA VAL A 199 28.05 6.80 2.01
C VAL A 199 29.29 5.93 2.19
N LYS A 200 29.73 5.79 3.45
CA LYS A 200 30.89 4.96 3.81
C LYS A 200 30.52 3.65 4.50
N SER A 201 29.33 3.55 5.10
CA SER A 201 28.92 2.41 5.92
C SER A 201 27.69 1.68 5.36
N ARG A 202 27.46 0.44 5.84
CA ARG A 202 26.26 -0.35 5.52
C ARG A 202 24.97 0.37 5.95
N GLY A 203 24.96 0.93 7.17
CA GLY A 203 23.85 1.75 7.64
C GLY A 203 23.66 3.01 6.80
N GLY A 204 24.77 3.64 6.38
CA GLY A 204 24.74 4.80 5.50
C GLY A 204 24.04 4.54 4.17
N LEU A 205 24.09 3.31 3.64
CA LEU A 205 23.35 2.97 2.42
C LEU A 205 21.84 3.04 2.64
N VAL A 206 21.34 2.45 3.73
CA VAL A 206 19.91 2.53 4.10
C VAL A 206 19.51 3.99 4.32
N LEU A 207 20.32 4.76 5.04
CA LEU A 207 20.08 6.18 5.30
C LEU A 207 20.10 7.04 4.04
N ALA A 208 20.81 6.63 2.99
CA ALA A 208 20.81 7.32 1.71
C ALA A 208 19.64 6.87 0.81
N THR A 209 19.24 5.60 0.86
CA THR A 209 18.13 5.08 0.05
C THR A 209 16.79 5.70 0.44
N ILE A 210 16.50 5.86 1.75
CA ILE A 210 15.24 6.43 2.24
C ILE A 210 14.96 7.83 1.65
N PRO A 211 15.84 8.84 1.79
CA PRO A 211 15.61 10.16 1.20
C PRO A 211 15.63 10.12 -0.33
N SER A 212 16.35 9.21 -0.99
CA SER A 212 16.25 9.04 -2.45
C SER A 212 14.87 8.57 -2.90
N CYS A 213 14.24 7.66 -2.16
CA CYS A 213 12.86 7.25 -2.39
C CYS A 213 11.90 8.43 -2.23
N TYR A 214 12.01 9.18 -1.13
CA TYR A 214 11.18 10.37 -0.92
C TYR A 214 11.39 11.45 -1.98
N LEU A 215 12.63 11.73 -2.37
CA LEU A 215 12.95 12.71 -3.41
C LEU A 215 12.33 12.30 -4.75
N THR A 216 12.48 11.03 -5.12
CA THR A 216 11.90 10.48 -6.35
C THR A 216 10.37 10.53 -6.30
N LEU A 217 9.79 10.23 -5.14
CA LEU A 217 8.34 10.30 -4.93
C LEU A 217 7.80 11.72 -5.00
N VAL A 218 8.48 12.69 -4.38
CA VAL A 218 8.13 14.12 -4.43
C VAL A 218 8.22 14.63 -5.87
N ALA A 219 9.27 14.25 -6.62
CA ALA A 219 9.47 14.70 -7.99
C ALA A 219 8.49 14.05 -8.99
N SER A 220 8.16 12.78 -8.81
CA SER A 220 7.33 12.02 -9.77
C SER A 220 5.86 11.89 -9.38
N GLY A 221 5.52 12.03 -8.10
CA GLY A 221 4.18 11.71 -7.57
C GLY A 221 3.82 10.22 -7.63
N ASN A 222 4.77 9.32 -7.93
CA ASN A 222 4.49 7.91 -8.20
C ASN A 222 5.36 6.97 -7.36
N GLN A 223 4.70 6.11 -6.57
CA GLN A 223 5.37 5.14 -5.69
C GLN A 223 6.20 4.10 -6.45
N MET A 224 5.78 3.70 -7.64
CA MET A 224 6.50 2.69 -8.43
C MET A 224 7.87 3.22 -8.87
N LEU A 225 7.92 4.47 -9.31
CA LEU A 225 9.18 5.13 -9.70
C LEU A 225 10.07 5.38 -8.47
N ALA A 226 9.48 5.73 -7.34
CA ALA A 226 10.17 5.88 -6.06
C ALA A 226 10.80 4.58 -5.53
N ILE A 227 10.33 3.43 -5.99
CA ILE A 227 10.93 2.11 -5.70
C ILE A 227 11.96 1.74 -6.78
N ILE A 228 11.58 1.83 -8.06
CA ILE A 228 12.39 1.33 -9.17
C ILE A 228 13.71 2.11 -9.32
N LEU A 229 13.67 3.45 -9.31
CA LEU A 229 14.86 4.24 -9.60
C LEU A 229 15.91 4.14 -8.49
N PRO A 230 15.58 4.34 -7.19
CA PRO A 230 16.55 4.11 -6.13
C PRO A 230 16.95 2.64 -6.06
N GLY A 231 16.02 1.70 -6.29
CA GLY A 231 16.34 0.28 -6.28
C GLY A 231 17.40 -0.11 -7.29
N GLN A 232 17.31 0.38 -8.53
CA GLN A 232 18.33 0.19 -9.56
C GLN A 232 19.64 0.89 -9.20
N ALA A 233 19.54 2.10 -8.63
CA ALA A 233 20.72 2.91 -8.38
C ALA A 233 21.57 2.42 -7.20
N PHE A 234 20.94 1.90 -6.14
CA PHE A 234 21.63 1.41 -4.95
C PHE A 234 21.98 -0.08 -4.99
N LYS A 235 21.46 -0.86 -5.95
CA LYS A 235 21.63 -2.32 -6.03
C LYS A 235 23.08 -2.78 -5.87
N ASP A 236 23.96 -2.26 -6.72
CA ASP A 236 25.36 -2.67 -6.74
C ASP A 236 26.11 -2.19 -5.50
N ALA A 237 25.74 -1.03 -4.96
CA ALA A 237 26.33 -0.48 -3.74
C ALA A 237 26.00 -1.33 -2.50
N PHE A 238 24.79 -1.89 -2.42
CA PHE A 238 24.40 -2.86 -1.38
C PHE A 238 25.15 -4.19 -1.55
N ALA A 239 25.23 -4.70 -2.78
CA ALA A 239 25.96 -5.93 -3.09
C ALA A 239 27.46 -5.82 -2.74
N ALA A 240 28.10 -4.70 -3.09
CA ALA A 240 29.51 -4.43 -2.80
C ALA A 240 29.84 -4.32 -1.29
N ARG A 241 28.83 -4.22 -0.43
CA ARG A 241 28.99 -4.19 1.04
C ARG A 241 28.42 -5.44 1.73
N ASP A 242 28.24 -6.52 0.98
CA ASP A 242 27.74 -7.82 1.43
C ASP A 242 26.35 -7.76 2.08
N LEU A 243 25.52 -6.78 1.72
CA LEU A 243 24.15 -6.72 2.20
C LEU A 243 23.26 -7.63 1.35
N HIS A 244 22.41 -8.39 2.03
CA HIS A 244 21.40 -9.21 1.36
C HIS A 244 20.43 -8.30 0.59
N PRO A 245 20.07 -8.61 -0.66
CA PRO A 245 19.17 -7.78 -1.46
C PRO A 245 17.83 -7.42 -0.77
N LYS A 246 17.32 -8.31 0.08
CA LYS A 246 16.14 -8.08 0.93
C LYS A 246 16.23 -6.86 1.86
N VAL A 247 17.42 -6.37 2.19
CA VAL A 247 17.60 -5.13 2.98
C VAL A 247 17.30 -3.91 2.11
N LEU A 248 17.84 -3.85 0.90
CA LEU A 248 17.50 -2.82 -0.08
C LEU A 248 16.01 -2.88 -0.39
N SER A 249 15.51 -4.07 -0.74
CA SER A 249 14.11 -4.33 -1.01
C SER A 249 13.17 -3.79 0.08
N ARG A 250 13.44 -4.14 1.35
CA ARG A 250 12.68 -3.63 2.50
C ARG A 250 12.76 -2.10 2.59
N THR A 251 13.95 -1.52 2.40
CA THR A 251 14.16 -0.07 2.52
C THR A 251 13.38 0.71 1.46
N LEU A 252 13.33 0.20 0.22
CA LEU A 252 12.52 0.78 -0.86
C LEU A 252 11.03 0.78 -0.50
N GLU A 253 10.54 -0.31 0.08
CA GLU A 253 9.14 -0.45 0.47
C GLU A 253 8.81 0.36 1.74
N ASP A 254 9.74 0.47 2.68
CA ASP A 254 9.59 1.26 3.91
C ASP A 254 9.51 2.76 3.63
N ALA A 255 10.10 3.23 2.52
CA ALA A 255 10.12 4.65 2.15
C ALA A 255 9.21 4.98 0.95
N GLY A 256 9.36 4.28 -0.18
CA GLY A 256 8.62 4.55 -1.41
C GLY A 256 7.12 4.30 -1.26
N THR A 257 6.73 3.10 -0.84
CA THR A 257 5.33 2.72 -0.64
C THR A 257 4.71 3.53 0.48
N LEU A 258 5.31 3.51 1.67
CA LEU A 258 4.74 4.19 2.83
C LEU A 258 4.81 5.72 2.77
N GLY A 259 5.70 6.29 1.95
CA GLY A 259 5.74 7.71 1.68
C GLY A 259 4.62 8.19 0.76
N ALA A 260 4.14 7.32 -0.14
CA ALA A 260 3.15 7.66 -1.16
C ALA A 260 1.92 8.40 -0.60
N PRO A 261 1.20 7.91 0.43
CA PRO A 261 -0.02 8.55 0.90
C PRO A 261 0.22 9.87 1.65
N LEU A 262 1.48 10.22 1.94
CA LEU A 262 1.86 11.43 2.67
C LEU A 262 2.07 12.62 1.72
N ILE A 263 2.47 12.36 0.47
CA ILE A 263 2.77 13.40 -0.52
C ILE A 263 1.48 13.84 -1.22
N PRO A 264 1.03 15.12 -1.09
CA PRO A 264 -0.33 15.50 -1.49
C PRO A 264 -0.70 15.30 -2.96
N TRP A 265 0.26 15.45 -3.86
CA TRP A 265 0.09 15.28 -5.30
C TRP A 265 0.43 13.86 -5.77
N SER A 266 0.70 12.92 -4.85
CA SER A 266 0.90 11.54 -5.26
C SER A 266 -0.39 10.91 -5.75
N THR A 267 -0.26 9.92 -6.64
CA THR A 267 -1.40 9.13 -7.13
C THR A 267 -2.18 8.49 -5.99
N ALA A 268 -1.47 8.01 -4.96
CA ALA A 268 -2.08 7.36 -3.82
C ALA A 268 -2.82 8.33 -2.89
N ALA A 269 -2.24 9.50 -2.60
CA ALA A 269 -2.91 10.52 -1.77
C ALA A 269 -4.19 11.04 -2.44
N LEU A 270 -4.17 11.21 -3.77
CA LEU A 270 -5.34 11.64 -4.53
C LEU A 270 -6.42 10.56 -4.59
N PHE A 271 -6.04 9.29 -4.70
CA PHE A 271 -6.98 8.18 -4.55
C PHE A 271 -7.62 8.15 -3.15
N ILE A 272 -6.81 8.28 -2.09
CA ILE A 272 -7.31 8.31 -0.70
C ILE A 272 -8.27 9.49 -0.49
N HIS A 273 -7.94 10.67 -1.02
CA HIS A 273 -8.86 11.81 -0.99
C HIS A 273 -10.18 11.51 -1.71
N GLY A 274 -10.11 10.86 -2.88
CA GLY A 274 -11.29 10.42 -3.63
C GLY A 274 -12.20 9.50 -2.81
N MET A 275 -11.62 8.57 -2.05
CA MET A 275 -12.31 7.56 -1.26
C MET A 275 -12.81 8.06 0.09
N LEU A 276 -11.95 8.72 0.87
CA LEU A 276 -12.24 9.14 2.25
C LEU A 276 -12.82 10.56 2.32
N LYS A 277 -12.74 11.33 1.23
CA LYS A 277 -13.08 12.77 1.20
C LYS A 277 -12.30 13.61 2.22
N VAL A 278 -11.16 13.11 2.69
CA VAL A 278 -10.24 13.81 3.58
C VAL A 278 -8.93 14.04 2.82
N PRO A 279 -8.47 15.30 2.68
CA PRO A 279 -7.21 15.58 1.99
C PRO A 279 -6.02 15.08 2.81
N SER A 280 -4.94 14.71 2.11
CA SER A 280 -3.69 14.26 2.73
C SER A 280 -3.10 15.29 3.68
N THR A 281 -3.19 16.59 3.37
CA THR A 281 -2.76 17.70 4.24
C THR A 281 -3.44 17.72 5.60
N SER A 282 -4.59 17.05 5.76
CA SER A 282 -5.27 16.87 7.03
C SER A 282 -4.89 15.57 7.74
N TYR A 283 -4.88 14.42 7.03
CA TYR A 283 -4.66 13.13 7.68
C TYR A 283 -3.18 12.72 7.82
N TRP A 284 -2.25 13.34 7.08
CA TRP A 284 -0.86 12.87 6.97
C TRP A 284 -0.16 12.72 8.32
N LYS A 285 -0.45 13.60 9.29
CA LYS A 285 0.13 13.55 10.65
C LYS A 285 -0.32 12.31 11.42
N TYR A 286 -1.49 11.79 11.08
CA TYR A 286 -2.12 10.64 11.72
C TYR A 286 -1.88 9.34 10.96
N ALA A 287 -1.19 9.35 9.81
CA ALA A 287 -0.76 8.13 9.12
C ALA A 287 0.46 7.53 9.84
N LEU A 288 0.26 7.07 11.08
CA LEU A 288 1.33 6.73 12.01
C LEU A 288 2.23 5.60 11.50
N LEU A 289 1.66 4.54 10.91
CA LEU A 289 2.47 3.45 10.37
C LEU A 289 3.44 3.96 9.28
N ASN A 290 2.94 4.86 8.44
CA ASN A 290 3.67 5.43 7.31
C ASN A 290 4.87 6.28 7.75
N TRP A 291 4.81 6.89 8.94
CA TRP A 291 5.93 7.61 9.53
C TRP A 291 6.85 6.72 10.36
N ILE A 292 6.29 5.84 11.20
CA ILE A 292 7.06 5.04 12.15
C ILE A 292 7.93 4.00 11.43
N THR A 293 7.44 3.39 10.35
CA THR A 293 8.17 2.33 9.66
C THR A 293 9.49 2.80 9.02
N PRO A 294 9.55 3.91 8.26
CA PRO A 294 10.83 4.45 7.80
C PRO A 294 11.75 4.85 8.96
N LEU A 295 11.21 5.33 10.09
CA LEU A 295 12.00 5.63 11.29
C LEU A 295 12.59 4.35 11.92
N MET A 296 11.87 3.23 11.89
CA MET A 296 12.40 1.92 12.29
C MET A 296 13.56 1.48 11.37
N ALA A 297 13.44 1.72 10.05
CA ALA A 297 14.52 1.45 9.11
C ALA A 297 15.77 2.32 9.41
N VAL A 298 15.58 3.60 9.76
CA VAL A 298 16.66 4.49 10.24
C VAL A 298 17.29 3.95 11.53
N ALA A 299 16.49 3.54 12.51
CA ALA A 299 17.00 2.98 13.76
C ALA A 299 17.85 1.72 13.53
N PHE A 300 17.42 0.85 12.61
CA PHE A 300 18.18 -0.35 12.22
C PHE A 300 19.46 -0.01 11.46
N ALA A 301 19.44 1.03 10.62
CA ALA A 301 20.63 1.53 9.94
C ALA A 301 21.68 2.05 10.94
N LEU A 302 21.25 2.78 11.98
CA LEU A 302 22.13 3.34 13.01
C LEU A 302 22.68 2.26 13.95
N THR A 303 21.84 1.31 14.37
CA THR A 303 22.24 0.25 15.31
C THR A 303 22.92 -0.94 14.64
N GLY A 304 22.87 -1.05 13.31
CA GLY A 304 23.37 -2.19 12.56
C GLY A 304 22.52 -3.46 12.68
N LYS A 305 21.40 -3.42 13.42
CA LYS A 305 20.49 -4.56 13.59
C LYS A 305 19.68 -4.81 12.32
N PHE A 306 19.36 -6.07 12.05
CA PHE A 306 18.56 -6.49 10.88
C PHE A 306 19.06 -5.97 9.52
N LEU A 307 20.36 -5.66 9.42
CA LEU A 307 21.10 -5.48 8.18
C LEU A 307 21.63 -6.86 7.73
N PHE A 308 20.72 -7.67 7.21
CA PHE A 308 21.01 -9.04 6.77
C PHE A 308 22.15 -9.07 5.77
N ARG A 309 23.05 -10.04 5.91
CA ARG A 309 24.21 -10.21 5.04
C ARG A 309 23.96 -11.28 3.98
N SER A 310 24.56 -11.10 2.82
CA SER A 310 24.66 -12.15 1.82
C SER A 310 25.61 -13.24 2.32
N LYS A 311 25.34 -14.50 1.99
CA LYS A 311 26.34 -15.56 2.19
C LYS A 311 27.57 -15.20 1.35
N PRO A 312 28.80 -15.40 1.86
CA PRO A 312 30.00 -15.11 1.08
C PRO A 312 29.95 -15.97 -0.19
N THR A 313 29.90 -15.32 -1.35
CA THR A 313 30.14 -15.96 -2.62
C THR A 313 31.58 -16.46 -2.56
N ARG A 314 31.81 -17.77 -2.53
CA ARG A 314 33.14 -18.33 -2.79
C ARG A 314 33.53 -17.82 -4.18
N ARG A 315 34.37 -16.78 -4.24
CA ARG A 315 35.09 -16.45 -5.47
C ARG A 315 35.95 -17.68 -5.74
N ASN A 316 35.55 -18.50 -6.71
CA ASN A 316 36.47 -19.45 -7.30
C ASN A 316 37.60 -18.62 -7.90
N SER A 317 38.77 -18.68 -7.27
CA SER A 317 40.02 -18.27 -7.86
C SER A 317 40.25 -19.15 -9.09
N GLN A 318 40.11 -18.56 -10.27
CA GLN A 318 40.81 -18.97 -11.48
C GLN A 318 41.58 -17.75 -11.98
#